data_AF-D0USG3-F1
#
_entry.id   AF-D0USG3-F1
#
_cell.length_a   1.000
_cell.length_b   1.000
_cell.length_c   1.000
_cell.angle_alpha   90.00
_cell.angle_beta   90.00
_cell.angle_gamma   90.00
#
_symmetry.space_group_name_H-M   'P 1'
#
loop_
_entity.id
_entity.type
_entity.pdbx_description
1 polymer ?
#
loop_
_entity_poly.entity_id
_entity_poly.type
_entity_poly.pdbx_seq_one_letter_code
_entity_poly.pdbx_strand_id
1 'polypeptide(L)'
;IKACADKLKREMEVYGNPPKFPVDVEEEPCDTTVSSGNIVDKSKGKKSKAAAKTGTGSFQWEIMRNLGLSDDEISKFADADHWLQYFPPHAKNDLIRMGLKVDWRRSFITTDKNAYYDSFVRWQFEHLKERGKIKFGKRHTIFSPKDD
;
A
#
# COMPACT_ATOMS: atom_id res chain seq x y z
N ILE A 1 1.10 0.07 2.72
CA ILE A 1 0.89 -0.79 3.91
C ILE A 1 0.05 -0.05 4.94
N LYS A 2 0.57 1.02 5.55
CA LYS A 2 -0.12 1.79 6.60
C LYS A 2 -1.54 2.26 6.22
N ALA A 3 -1.69 2.94 5.07
CA ALA A 3 -3.02 3.38 4.60
C ALA A 3 -4.05 2.25 4.44
N CYS A 4 -3.63 1.05 4.00
CA CYS A 4 -4.52 -0.11 3.90
C CYS A 4 -4.89 -0.67 5.28
N ALA A 5 -3.91 -0.73 6.20
CA ALA A 5 -4.14 -1.14 7.58
C ALA A 5 -5.09 -0.17 8.31
N ASP A 6 -4.93 1.14 8.10
CA ASP A 6 -5.81 2.15 8.68
C ASP A 6 -7.22 2.13 8.08
N LYS A 7 -7.35 1.85 6.78
CA LYS A 7 -8.66 1.61 6.14
C LYS A 7 -9.36 0.39 6.76
N LEU A 8 -8.63 -0.70 6.96
CA LEU A 8 -9.15 -1.93 7.58
C LEU A 8 -9.56 -1.67 9.04
N LYS A 9 -8.74 -0.94 9.80
CA LYS A 9 -9.04 -0.51 11.16
C LYS A 9 -10.35 0.30 11.22
N ARG A 10 -10.53 1.26 10.32
CA ARG A 10 -11.77 2.05 10.21
C ARG A 10 -12.98 1.18 9.87
N GLU A 11 -12.84 0.26 8.93
CA GLU A 11 -13.92 -0.66 8.55
C GLU A 11 -14.34 -1.55 9.73
N MET A 12 -13.37 -2.03 10.53
CA MET A 12 -13.64 -2.80 11.76
C MET A 12 -14.36 -1.96 12.83
N GLU A 13 -13.96 -0.69 13.00
CA GLU A 13 -14.58 0.22 13.98
C GLU A 13 -16.02 0.59 13.58
N VAL A 14 -16.29 0.76 12.29
CA VAL A 14 -17.60 1.21 11.77
C VAL A 14 -18.58 0.05 11.62
N TYR A 15 -18.14 -1.09 11.08
CA TYR A 15 -19.01 -2.20 10.69
C TYR A 15 -18.90 -3.43 11.60
N GLY A 16 -17.96 -3.45 12.54
CA GLY A 16 -17.71 -4.54 13.48
C GLY A 16 -16.68 -5.57 13.00
N ASN A 17 -16.49 -6.63 13.79
CA ASN A 17 -15.60 -7.75 13.48
C ASN A 17 -16.32 -9.09 13.75
N PRO A 18 -16.79 -9.84 12.72
CA PRO A 18 -16.65 -9.56 11.28
C PRO A 18 -17.60 -8.42 10.81
N PRO A 19 -17.16 -7.59 9.84
CA PRO A 19 -17.92 -6.43 9.41
C PRO A 19 -19.19 -6.81 8.66
N LYS A 20 -20.29 -6.13 8.96
CA LYS A 20 -21.55 -6.21 8.21
C LYS A 20 -21.71 -4.95 7.37
N PHE A 21 -21.30 -5.03 6.11
CA PHE A 21 -21.45 -3.92 5.18
C PHE A 21 -22.93 -3.76 4.77
N PRO A 22 -23.44 -2.53 4.61
CA PRO A 22 -24.78 -2.31 4.06
C PRO A 22 -24.84 -2.84 2.63
N VAL A 23 -25.90 -3.60 2.31
CA VAL A 23 -26.09 -4.26 1.00
C VAL A 23 -26.39 -3.24 -0.13
N ASP A 24 -26.85 -2.04 0.23
CA ASP A 24 -27.18 -0.95 -0.69
C ASP A 24 -26.39 0.32 -0.33
N VAL A 25 -25.08 0.31 -0.55
CA VAL A 25 -24.34 1.57 -0.69
C VAL A 25 -24.22 1.84 -2.17
N GLU A 26 -25.17 2.62 -2.71
CA GLU A 26 -24.94 3.38 -3.94
C GLU A 26 -23.58 4.06 -3.83
N GLU A 27 -22.80 3.93 -4.89
CA GLU A 27 -21.43 4.39 -5.03
C GLU A 27 -21.28 5.87 -4.62
N GLU A 28 -20.97 6.15 -3.36
CA GLU A 28 -20.36 7.43 -2.98
C GLU A 28 -18.97 7.44 -3.62
N PRO A 29 -18.74 8.29 -4.64
CA PRO A 29 -17.50 8.26 -5.37
C PRO A 29 -16.38 8.63 -4.42
N CYS A 30 -15.35 7.79 -4.31
CA CYS A 30 -14.08 8.30 -3.85
C CYS A 30 -13.67 9.40 -4.82
N ASP A 31 -13.76 10.64 -4.36
CA ASP A 31 -13.50 11.86 -5.12
C ASP A 31 -12.18 11.74 -5.87
N THR A 32 -12.28 11.29 -7.12
CA THR A 32 -11.25 11.45 -8.11
C THR A 32 -11.64 12.73 -8.82
N THR A 33 -11.32 13.88 -8.22
CA THR A 33 -11.38 15.16 -8.93
C THR A 33 -10.23 15.18 -9.95
N VAL A 34 -10.40 14.40 -11.03
CA VAL A 34 -9.72 14.66 -12.29
C VAL A 34 -10.32 15.96 -12.79
N SER A 35 -9.64 17.07 -12.48
CA SER A 35 -9.99 18.36 -13.08
C SER A 35 -9.85 18.21 -14.60
N SER A 36 -10.99 18.33 -15.27
CA SER A 36 -11.12 18.33 -16.73
C SER A 36 -10.33 19.50 -17.32
N GLY A 37 -9.07 19.23 -17.68
CA GLY A 37 -8.34 20.00 -18.69
C GLY A 37 -8.46 19.28 -20.02
N ASN A 38 -9.34 19.77 -20.89
CA ASN A 38 -9.45 19.33 -22.28
C ASN A 38 -8.11 19.54 -23.02
N ILE A 39 -7.40 18.45 -23.31
CA ILE A 39 -6.50 18.37 -24.47
C ILE A 39 -6.84 17.08 -25.21
N VAL A 40 -7.51 17.25 -26.35
CA VAL A 40 -7.73 16.20 -27.35
C VAL A 40 -6.38 15.96 -28.03
N ASP A 41 -5.77 14.80 -27.82
CA ASP A 41 -4.84 14.26 -28.81
C ASP A 41 -5.04 12.75 -29.00
N LYS A 42 -5.24 12.40 -30.27
CA LYS A 42 -5.64 11.08 -30.78
C LYS A 42 -4.37 10.27 -31.03
N SER A 43 -3.97 9.42 -30.08
CA SER A 43 -3.06 8.31 -30.43
C SER A 43 -3.29 7.09 -29.53
N LYS A 44 -3.74 6.03 -30.19
CA LYS A 44 -4.19 4.73 -29.67
C LYS A 44 -3.09 4.01 -28.87
N GLY A 45 -3.43 3.64 -27.64
CA GLY A 45 -2.71 2.66 -26.83
C GLY A 45 -3.58 2.13 -25.69
N LYS A 46 -4.58 1.29 -26.06
CA LYS A 46 -5.36 0.35 -25.22
C LYS A 46 -5.35 0.61 -23.70
N LYS A 47 -6.46 1.15 -23.17
CA LYS A 47 -6.80 1.29 -21.72
C LYS A 47 -6.92 -0.07 -20.98
N SER A 48 -5.94 -0.96 -21.11
CA SER A 48 -5.96 -2.31 -20.54
C SER A 48 -5.57 -2.37 -19.06
N LYS A 49 -4.98 -1.30 -18.49
CA LYS A 49 -4.63 -1.22 -17.06
C LYS A 49 -5.70 -0.53 -16.20
N ALA A 50 -6.52 0.35 -16.78
CA ALA A 50 -7.58 1.03 -16.06
C ALA A 50 -8.76 0.08 -15.80
N ALA A 51 -9.17 -0.70 -16.82
CA ALA A 51 -10.26 -1.67 -16.72
C ALA A 51 -9.98 -2.82 -15.73
N ALA A 52 -8.72 -3.26 -15.60
CA ALA A 52 -8.33 -4.29 -14.63
C ALA A 52 -8.27 -3.77 -13.17
N LYS A 53 -8.31 -2.45 -12.98
CA LYS A 53 -8.47 -1.80 -11.67
C LYS A 53 -9.91 -1.34 -11.41
N THR A 54 -10.81 -1.57 -12.36
CA THR A 54 -12.26 -1.38 -12.22
C THR A 54 -12.90 -2.67 -11.66
N GLY A 55 -12.23 -3.28 -10.67
CA GLY A 55 -12.96 -4.09 -9.71
C GLY A 55 -13.70 -3.10 -8.82
N THR A 56 -15.02 -3.11 -8.95
CA THR A 56 -16.04 -2.51 -8.08
C THR A 56 -15.51 -2.32 -6.66
N GLY A 57 -15.74 -1.15 -6.04
CA GLY A 57 -15.16 -0.76 -4.75
C GLY A 57 -15.49 -1.70 -3.59
N SER A 58 -14.81 -2.84 -3.51
CA SER A 58 -14.88 -3.78 -2.41
C SER A 58 -14.12 -3.21 -1.21
N PHE A 59 -14.74 -3.28 -0.04
CA PHE A 59 -14.12 -2.91 1.23
C PHE A 59 -12.75 -3.60 1.38
N GLN A 60 -11.81 -2.98 2.10
CA GLN A 60 -10.49 -3.57 2.31
C GLN A 60 -10.61 -4.97 2.93
N TRP A 61 -11.59 -5.17 3.81
CA TRP A 61 -11.93 -6.48 4.36
C TRP A 61 -12.27 -7.53 3.29
N GLU A 62 -13.10 -7.18 2.30
CA GLU A 62 -13.50 -8.10 1.22
C GLU A 62 -12.31 -8.48 0.33
N ILE A 63 -11.42 -7.53 0.06
CA ILE A 63 -10.17 -7.80 -0.69
C ILE A 63 -9.32 -8.83 0.06
N MET A 64 -9.22 -8.72 1.38
CA MET A 64 -8.46 -9.65 2.22
C MET A 64 -9.14 -11.04 2.29
N ARG A 65 -10.47 -11.09 2.30
CA ARG A 65 -11.23 -12.35 2.21
C ARG A 65 -11.03 -13.03 0.85
N ASN A 66 -11.01 -12.28 -0.24
CA ASN A 66 -10.72 -12.78 -1.59
C ASN A 66 -9.28 -13.31 -1.74
N LEU A 67 -8.36 -12.83 -0.89
CA LEU A 67 -7.01 -13.37 -0.78
C LEU A 67 -6.96 -14.75 -0.09
N GLY A 68 -8.10 -15.22 0.44
CA GLY A 68 -8.23 -16.51 1.12
C GLY A 68 -7.93 -16.48 2.61
N LEU A 69 -7.91 -15.30 3.23
CA LEU A 69 -7.69 -15.14 4.67
C LEU A 69 -8.98 -15.38 5.46
N SER A 70 -8.84 -15.97 6.64
CA SER A 70 -9.95 -16.10 7.59
C SER A 70 -10.27 -14.77 8.28
N ASP A 71 -11.53 -14.55 8.65
CA ASP A 71 -11.97 -13.28 9.28
C ASP A 71 -11.15 -12.94 10.56
N ASP A 72 -10.76 -13.96 11.34
CA ASP A 72 -9.91 -13.80 12.54
C ASP A 72 -8.49 -13.32 12.20
N GLU A 73 -7.93 -13.76 11.07
CA GLU A 73 -6.62 -13.32 10.60
C GLU A 73 -6.68 -11.90 10.03
N ILE A 74 -7.74 -11.58 9.28
CA ILE A 74 -7.95 -10.24 8.68
C ILE A 74 -7.91 -9.16 9.77
N SER A 75 -8.49 -9.43 10.94
CA SER A 75 -8.47 -8.49 12.07
C SER A 75 -7.06 -8.09 12.52
N LYS A 76 -6.07 -8.98 12.39
CA LYS A 76 -4.66 -8.73 12.76
C LYS A 76 -3.97 -7.78 11.79
N PHE A 77 -4.48 -7.65 10.56
CA PHE A 77 -3.97 -6.71 9.56
C PHE A 77 -4.40 -5.26 9.79
N ALA A 78 -5.20 -4.97 10.83
CA ALA A 78 -5.37 -3.60 11.31
C ALA A 78 -4.04 -3.01 11.83
N ASP A 79 -3.12 -3.87 12.27
CA ASP A 79 -1.76 -3.48 12.61
C ASP A 79 -0.84 -3.60 11.38
N ALA A 80 -0.22 -2.49 10.98
CA ALA A 80 0.71 -2.43 9.86
C ALA A 80 1.91 -3.36 10.04
N ASP A 81 2.28 -3.65 11.29
CA ASP A 81 3.38 -4.52 11.63
C ASP A 81 3.14 -5.98 11.29
N HIS A 82 1.88 -6.42 11.31
CA HIS A 82 1.50 -7.78 10.93
C HIS A 82 1.72 -8.03 9.44
N TRP A 83 1.52 -7.01 8.60
CA TRP A 83 1.79 -7.09 7.16
C TRP A 83 3.26 -7.42 6.87
N LEU A 84 4.17 -6.83 7.66
CA LEU A 84 5.62 -7.03 7.54
C LEU A 84 6.06 -8.44 7.96
N GLN A 85 5.26 -9.13 8.77
CA GLN A 85 5.53 -10.51 9.18
C GLN A 85 4.89 -11.53 8.23
N TYR A 86 3.69 -11.21 7.73
CA TYR A 86 2.92 -12.12 6.89
C TYR A 86 3.44 -12.17 5.45
N PHE A 87 3.46 -11.04 4.75
CA PHE A 87 3.70 -11.04 3.31
C PHE A 87 5.15 -11.39 2.87
N PRO A 88 6.22 -10.94 3.55
CA PRO A 88 7.58 -11.21 3.07
C PRO A 88 7.93 -12.71 3.00
N PRO A 89 7.60 -13.56 4.00
CA PRO A 89 7.75 -15.01 3.88
C PRO A 89 6.94 -15.62 2.73
N HIS A 90 5.70 -15.19 2.52
CA HIS A 90 4.87 -15.67 1.41
C HIS A 90 5.47 -15.32 0.05
N ALA A 91 5.88 -14.06 -0.14
CA ALA A 91 6.55 -13.62 -1.35
C ALA A 91 7.82 -14.43 -1.64
N LYS A 92 8.62 -14.74 -0.60
CA LYS A 92 9.80 -15.61 -0.74
C LYS A 92 9.42 -17.01 -1.24
N ASN A 93 8.40 -17.63 -0.64
CA ASN A 93 7.95 -18.96 -1.04
C ASN A 93 7.43 -18.99 -2.49
N ASP A 94 6.71 -17.95 -2.91
CA ASP A 94 6.21 -17.83 -4.27
C ASP A 94 7.35 -17.72 -5.29
N LEU A 95 8.36 -16.91 -4.97
CA LEU A 95 9.54 -16.75 -5.83
C LEU A 95 10.42 -18.02 -5.88
N ILE A 96 10.49 -18.79 -4.79
CA ILE A 96 11.12 -20.12 -4.78
C ILE A 96 10.33 -21.08 -5.66
N ARG A 97 9.00 -21.10 -5.54
CA ARG A 97 8.11 -21.94 -6.37
C ARG A 97 8.20 -21.59 -7.85
N MET A 98 8.43 -20.31 -8.17
CA MET A 98 8.71 -19.84 -9.53
C MET A 98 10.06 -20.35 -10.07
N GLY A 99 10.99 -20.76 -9.21
CA GLY A 99 12.30 -21.28 -9.61
C GLY A 99 13.34 -20.20 -9.90
N LEU A 100 13.23 -19.02 -9.26
CA LEU A 100 14.19 -17.94 -9.45
C LEU A 100 15.56 -18.26 -8.82
N LYS A 101 16.64 -17.92 -9.53
CA LYS A 101 18.03 -18.11 -9.08
C LYS A 101 18.49 -16.94 -8.20
N VAL A 102 17.96 -16.85 -6.99
CA VAL A 102 18.22 -15.75 -6.03
C VAL A 102 19.02 -16.25 -4.82
N ASP A 103 19.99 -15.45 -4.35
CA ASP A 103 20.68 -15.69 -3.07
C ASP A 103 19.84 -15.14 -1.90
N TRP A 104 19.06 -16.02 -1.28
CA TRP A 104 18.15 -15.69 -0.17
C TRP A 104 18.83 -15.19 1.10
N ARG A 105 20.16 -15.37 1.23
CA ARG A 105 20.92 -14.86 2.39
C ARG A 105 21.04 -13.34 2.38
N ARG A 106 20.76 -12.71 1.24
CA ARG A 106 20.81 -11.25 1.04
C ARG A 106 19.42 -10.61 1.07
N SER A 107 18.39 -11.35 1.45
CA SER A 107 17.03 -10.83 1.59
C SER A 107 16.89 -10.04 2.90
N PHE A 108 16.24 -8.88 2.84
CA PHE A 108 16.00 -8.03 4.00
C PHE A 108 14.70 -7.22 3.86
N ILE A 109 14.20 -6.67 4.97
CA ILE A 109 13.06 -5.76 5.02
C ILE A 109 13.58 -4.31 5.11
N THR A 110 12.87 -3.36 4.50
CA THR A 110 13.31 -1.96 4.34
C THR A 110 12.79 -1.00 5.40
N THR A 111 11.98 -1.47 6.34
CA THR A 111 11.47 -0.65 7.44
C THR A 111 12.46 -0.62 8.59
N ASP A 112 12.21 0.27 9.55
CA ASP A 112 12.90 0.43 10.83
C ASP A 112 13.02 -0.86 11.66
N LYS A 113 12.11 -1.84 11.44
CA LYS A 113 12.23 -3.20 12.01
C LYS A 113 13.57 -3.88 11.74
N ASN A 114 14.24 -3.53 10.65
CA ASN A 114 15.57 -4.02 10.35
C ASN A 114 16.64 -2.99 10.75
N ALA A 115 17.20 -3.15 11.96
CA ALA A 115 18.21 -2.24 12.49
C ALA A 115 19.45 -2.09 11.58
N TYR A 116 19.85 -3.13 10.86
CA TYR A 116 21.01 -3.06 9.95
C TYR A 116 20.73 -2.16 8.75
N TYR A 117 19.57 -2.33 8.12
CA TYR A 117 19.18 -1.52 6.98
C TYR A 117 18.87 -0.08 7.40
N ASP A 118 18.21 0.10 8.55
CA ASP A 118 17.94 1.42 9.10
C ASP A 118 19.24 2.18 9.41
N SER A 119 20.23 1.53 10.04
CA SER A 119 21.55 2.14 10.26
C SER A 119 22.24 2.51 8.94
N PHE A 120 22.11 1.69 7.89
CA PHE A 120 22.65 2.00 6.58
C PHE A 120 21.99 3.24 5.95
N VAL A 121 20.67 3.36 6.05
CA VAL A 121 19.93 4.53 5.55
C VAL A 121 20.28 5.79 6.35
N ARG A 122 20.39 5.71 7.68
CA ARG A 122 20.84 6.84 8.51
C ARG A 122 22.22 7.34 8.08
N TRP A 123 23.18 6.42 7.95
CA TRP A 123 24.51 6.72 7.43
C TRP A 123 24.43 7.43 6.07
N GLN A 124 23.60 6.93 5.13
CA GLN A 124 23.41 7.55 3.83
C GLN A 124 22.89 9.00 3.94
N PHE A 125 21.87 9.23 4.76
CA PHE A 125 21.27 10.56 4.94
C PHE A 125 22.21 11.54 5.64
N GLU A 126 23.01 11.08 6.61
CA GLU A 126 24.07 11.88 7.24
C GLU A 126 25.09 12.35 6.21
N HIS A 127 25.58 11.44 5.36
CA HIS A 127 26.55 11.78 4.30
C HIS A 127 25.97 12.74 3.26
N LEU A 128 24.69 12.59 2.91
CA LEU A 128 24.00 13.50 2.00
C LEU A 128 23.80 14.89 2.60
N LYS A 129 23.56 14.97 3.91
CA LYS A 129 23.44 16.22 4.66
C LYS A 129 24.79 16.94 4.73
N GLU A 130 25.87 16.23 5.08
CA GLU A 130 27.23 16.77 5.14
C GLU A 130 27.70 17.33 3.78
N ARG A 131 27.32 16.67 2.68
CA ARG A 131 27.63 17.12 1.30
C ARG A 131 26.68 18.21 0.78
N GLY A 132 25.80 18.76 1.62
CA GLY A 132 24.86 19.83 1.25
C GLY A 132 23.82 19.42 0.22
N LYS A 133 23.55 18.12 0.06
CA LYS A 133 22.54 17.58 -0.87
C LYS A 133 21.13 17.59 -0.28
N ILE A 134 21.03 17.57 1.05
CA ILE A 134 19.76 17.73 1.78
C ILE A 134 19.64 19.19 2.22
N LYS A 135 18.56 19.85 1.79
CA LYS A 135 18.25 21.24 2.15
C LYS A 135 16.83 21.32 2.68
N PHE A 136 16.64 22.06 3.76
CA PHE A 136 15.33 22.38 4.31
C PHE A 136 14.85 23.73 3.78
N GLY A 137 13.57 23.84 3.42
CA GLY A 137 12.98 25.07 2.92
C GLY A 137 11.58 24.87 2.37
N LYS A 138 10.81 25.95 2.24
CA LYS A 138 9.44 25.90 1.71
C LYS A 138 9.48 25.65 0.20
N ARG A 139 8.82 24.59 -0.25
CA ARG A 139 8.68 24.26 -1.68
C ARG A 139 7.26 23.85 -1.99
N HIS A 140 6.81 24.20 -3.19
CA HIS A 140 5.54 23.70 -3.71
C HIS A 140 5.70 22.21 -4.00
N THR A 141 4.86 21.40 -3.36
CA THR A 141 4.78 19.95 -3.53
C THR A 141 3.32 19.57 -3.62
N ILE A 142 3.03 18.48 -4.32
CA ILE A 142 1.68 17.91 -4.32
C ILE A 142 1.43 17.39 -2.91
N PHE A 143 0.35 17.86 -2.30
CA PHE A 143 0.00 17.56 -0.91
C PHE A 143 -1.43 17.03 -0.86
N SER A 144 -1.63 15.99 -0.05
CA SER A 144 -2.91 15.35 0.19
C SER A 144 -3.32 15.64 1.64
N PRO A 145 -4.36 16.46 1.88
CA PRO A 145 -4.84 16.74 3.24
C PRO A 145 -5.36 15.51 3.99
N LYS A 146 -5.57 14.38 3.31
CA LYS A 146 -6.02 13.11 3.91
C LYS A 146 -4.86 12.26 4.45
N ASP A 147 -3.64 12.52 4.00
CA ASP A 147 -2.44 11.75 4.35
C ASP A 147 -1.56 12.46 5.39
N ASP A 148 -1.92 13.69 5.77
CA ASP A 148 -1.29 14.49 6.84
C ASP A 148 -1.80 14.06 8.23
#